data_AF-A0A7Z9LQX9-F1
#
_entry.id   AF-A0A7Z9LQX9-F1
#
_cell.length_a   1.000
_cell.length_b   1.000
_cell.length_c   1.000
_cell.angle_alpha   90.00
_cell.angle_beta   90.00
_cell.angle_gamma   90.00
#
_symmetry.space_group_name_H-M   'P 1'
#
loop_
_entity.id
_entity.type
_entity.pdbx_description
1 polymer ?
#
loop_
_entity_poly.entity_id
_entity_poly.type
_entity_poly.pdbx_seq_one_letter_code
_entity_poly.pdbx_strand_id
1 'polypeptide(L)'
;MPPRRKPKPRPRSRSHVAKRRIKRSNLMTKDGSVLYIKFKNTQPRMDSEGKEYKRFFKLETLTNALEKQIRTNDKFVLSSIRQVLGSMTIRNIDAEMVQESKYRFTFRLKLQSENRKQATFGLVVAKNNQECSEIVKREHSLMRILHERVPKCVVEPLKGGTIFLPDRHRRAEQDRDIYAYMTMWTGGFHELDIQSSGNLALKSPRLTRMTPAQTQAAKRRMIEIIVRTYDPNRRNAMSIPLVPVGDFIAAKQTKGTPQLKISACTDMQNRVSPAKLIHRIVDADWKIKKQVYCLMPGDPAEFVQALTNALGKEDAMDWLSQYRKAVKSKRLPELPRLDLYTLDQLNIP
;
A
#
# COMPACT_ATOMS: atom_id res chain seq x y z
N MET A 1 -38.84 69.58 10.69
CA MET A 1 -38.40 68.29 10.10
C MET A 1 -36.89 68.33 9.88
N PRO A 2 -36.11 67.42 10.49
CA PRO A 2 -34.66 67.40 10.30
C PRO A 2 -34.26 66.85 8.91
N PRO A 3 -33.16 67.32 8.31
CA PRO A 3 -32.77 66.92 6.96
C PRO A 3 -32.21 65.49 6.91
N ARG A 4 -32.69 64.72 5.93
CA ARG A 4 -32.33 63.33 5.66
C ARG A 4 -30.84 63.22 5.30
N ARG A 5 -30.04 62.54 6.13
CA ARG A 5 -28.62 62.24 5.85
C ARG A 5 -28.49 61.31 4.63
N LYS A 6 -27.64 61.69 3.67
CA LYS A 6 -27.28 60.84 2.51
C LYS A 6 -26.47 59.62 2.96
N PRO A 7 -26.71 58.41 2.41
CA PRO A 7 -25.98 57.21 2.77
C PRO A 7 -24.53 57.24 2.26
N LYS A 8 -23.58 56.82 3.11
CA LYS A 8 -22.16 56.66 2.75
C LYS A 8 -21.98 55.50 1.74
N PRO A 9 -21.13 55.67 0.71
CA PRO A 9 -20.84 54.60 -0.25
C PRO A 9 -20.07 53.45 0.42
N ARG A 10 -20.52 52.21 0.17
CA ARG A 10 -19.83 50.99 0.64
C ARG A 10 -18.49 50.81 -0.08
N PRO A 11 -17.44 50.35 0.61
CA PRO A 11 -16.15 50.07 -0.02
C PRO A 11 -16.30 48.93 -1.04
N ARG A 12 -15.78 49.13 -2.25
CA ARG A 12 -15.75 48.14 -3.32
C ARG A 12 -15.01 46.89 -2.83
N SER A 13 -15.66 45.73 -2.92
CA SER A 13 -15.03 44.45 -2.61
C SER A 13 -13.82 44.27 -3.53
N ARG A 14 -12.68 43.89 -2.94
CA ARG A 14 -11.49 43.51 -3.69
C ARG A 14 -11.87 42.38 -4.64
N SER A 15 -11.66 42.66 -5.91
CA SER A 15 -11.86 41.75 -7.03
C SER A 15 -11.25 40.38 -6.74
N HIS A 16 -12.04 39.34 -7.03
CA HIS A 16 -11.55 37.98 -7.18
C HIS A 16 -10.35 38.00 -8.15
N VAL A 17 -9.15 37.77 -7.61
CA VAL A 17 -7.98 37.44 -8.42
C VAL A 17 -8.32 36.11 -9.10
N ALA A 18 -8.69 36.19 -10.38
CA ALA A 18 -8.91 35.03 -11.22
C ALA A 18 -7.63 34.19 -11.19
N LYS A 19 -7.70 32.99 -10.60
CA LYS A 19 -6.63 32.01 -10.65
C LYS A 19 -6.32 31.75 -12.12
N ARG A 20 -5.19 32.29 -12.61
CA ARG A 20 -4.66 32.02 -13.95
C ARG A 20 -4.62 30.49 -14.14
N ARG A 21 -5.52 29.97 -14.97
CA ARG A 21 -5.43 28.59 -15.47
C ARG A 21 -4.19 28.51 -16.35
N ILE A 22 -3.09 28.02 -15.80
CA ILE A 22 -1.92 27.66 -16.58
C ILE A 22 -2.38 26.61 -17.60
N LYS A 23 -2.34 26.96 -18.88
CA LYS A 23 -2.66 26.07 -20.00
C LYS A 23 -1.68 24.89 -19.89
N ARG A 24 -2.16 23.70 -19.50
CA ARG A 24 -1.34 22.48 -19.51
C ARG A 24 -0.92 22.25 -20.95
N SER A 25 0.32 22.59 -21.29
CA SER A 25 0.88 22.28 -22.60
C SER A 25 1.03 20.76 -22.71
N ASN A 26 0.69 20.25 -23.89
CA ASN A 26 0.92 18.86 -24.28
C ASN A 26 2.38 18.46 -23.97
N LEU A 27 2.61 17.34 -23.29
CA LEU A 27 3.97 16.87 -23.01
C LEU A 27 4.49 16.17 -24.25
N MET A 28 5.51 16.68 -24.92
CA MET A 28 6.22 15.87 -25.93
C MET A 28 7.25 14.99 -25.22
N THR A 29 7.13 13.68 -25.40
CA THR A 29 8.15 12.71 -25.00
C THR A 29 9.31 12.72 -26.00
N LYS A 30 10.44 12.08 -25.67
CA LYS A 30 11.62 12.01 -26.57
C LYS A 30 11.32 11.44 -27.95
N ASP A 31 10.32 10.57 -28.06
CA ASP A 31 9.86 9.95 -29.31
C ASP A 31 8.89 10.86 -30.09
N GLY A 32 8.66 12.09 -29.65
CA GLY A 32 7.78 13.05 -30.31
C GLY A 32 6.29 12.85 -30.01
N SER A 33 5.92 11.84 -29.24
CA SER A 33 4.51 11.60 -28.90
C SER A 33 3.98 12.58 -27.84
N VAL A 34 2.69 12.92 -27.92
CA VAL A 34 2.03 13.77 -26.94
C VAL A 34 1.50 12.91 -25.80
N LEU A 35 2.12 13.06 -24.63
CA LEU A 35 1.71 12.47 -23.37
C LEU A 35 0.92 13.47 -22.52
N TYR A 36 -0.19 13.05 -21.94
CA TYR A 36 -0.93 13.84 -20.97
C TYR A 36 -0.92 13.16 -19.61
N ILE A 37 -0.41 13.84 -18.58
CA ILE A 37 -0.41 13.32 -17.21
C ILE A 37 -1.39 14.13 -16.36
N LYS A 38 -2.27 13.44 -15.63
CA LYS A 38 -3.24 14.06 -14.74
C LYS A 38 -3.18 13.43 -13.36
N PHE A 39 -2.90 14.25 -12.35
CA PHE A 39 -2.96 13.86 -10.95
C PHE A 39 -4.35 14.10 -10.34
N LYS A 40 -4.83 13.16 -9.53
CA LYS A 40 -6.11 13.18 -8.82
C LYS A 40 -5.92 12.79 -7.35
N ASN A 41 -6.85 13.20 -6.49
CA ASN A 41 -6.92 12.86 -5.07
C ASN A 41 -5.68 13.28 -4.25
N THR A 42 -5.09 14.43 -4.54
CA THR A 42 -3.86 14.94 -3.88
C THR A 42 -4.12 15.64 -2.54
N GLN A 43 -5.34 15.61 -2.01
CA GLN A 43 -5.64 16.20 -0.70
C GLN A 43 -4.89 15.46 0.43
N PRO A 44 -4.51 16.14 1.53
CA PRO A 44 -3.96 15.50 2.73
C PRO A 44 -4.80 14.32 3.20
N ARG A 45 -4.15 13.21 3.58
CA ARG A 45 -4.81 12.08 4.22
C ARG A 45 -4.48 12.04 5.70
N MET A 46 -5.41 11.45 6.45
CA MET A 46 -5.30 11.25 7.89
C MET A 46 -4.72 9.87 8.19
N ASP A 47 -3.97 9.77 9.27
CA ASP A 47 -3.53 8.52 9.87
C ASP A 47 -4.65 7.84 10.67
N SER A 48 -4.31 6.72 11.32
CA SER A 48 -5.22 5.98 12.18
C SER A 48 -5.64 6.74 13.45
N GLU A 49 -4.95 7.82 13.83
CA GLU A 49 -5.31 8.69 14.95
C GLU A 49 -6.15 9.90 14.51
N GLY A 50 -6.37 10.08 13.20
CA GLY A 50 -7.05 11.23 12.65
C GLY A 50 -6.16 12.47 12.47
N LYS A 51 -4.83 12.31 12.57
CA LYS A 51 -3.86 13.39 12.30
C LYS A 51 -3.44 13.36 10.84
N GLU A 52 -3.24 14.52 10.24
CA GLU A 52 -2.71 14.58 8.87
C GLU A 52 -1.32 13.98 8.82
N TYR A 53 -1.07 13.14 7.82
CA TYR A 53 0.28 12.66 7.59
C TYR A 53 1.20 13.84 7.24
N LYS A 54 2.34 13.92 7.92
CA LYS A 54 3.37 14.90 7.59
C LYS A 54 3.81 14.74 6.12
N ARG A 55 3.85 15.87 5.41
CA ARG A 55 4.38 16.00 4.05
C ARG A 55 5.57 16.96 4.09
N PHE A 56 6.68 16.61 3.44
CA PHE A 56 7.91 17.43 3.44
C PHE A 56 8.04 18.33 2.20
N PHE A 57 7.09 18.23 1.28
CA PHE A 57 6.96 19.04 0.08
C PHE A 57 5.50 19.10 -0.38
N LYS A 58 5.19 20.09 -1.21
CA LYS A 58 3.89 20.22 -1.88
C LYS A 58 3.78 19.18 -2.99
N LEU A 59 2.63 18.52 -3.11
CA LEU A 59 2.45 17.50 -4.15
C LEU A 59 2.56 18.10 -5.55
N GLU A 60 2.22 19.37 -5.75
CA GLU A 60 2.44 20.07 -7.02
C GLU A 60 3.93 20.10 -7.43
N THR A 61 4.85 20.16 -6.46
CA THR A 61 6.29 20.07 -6.73
C THR A 61 6.64 18.69 -7.27
N LEU A 62 6.10 17.62 -6.66
CA LEU A 62 6.30 16.25 -7.12
C LEU A 62 5.72 16.03 -8.52
N THR A 63 4.50 16.51 -8.79
CA THR A 63 3.87 16.34 -10.11
C THR A 63 4.70 17.01 -11.21
N ASN A 64 5.17 18.24 -10.96
CA ASN A 64 5.99 18.97 -11.93
C ASN A 64 7.36 18.31 -12.15
N ALA A 65 7.99 17.82 -11.07
CA ALA A 65 9.27 17.12 -11.15
C ALA A 65 9.15 15.81 -11.94
N LEU A 66 8.11 15.02 -11.67
CA LEU A 66 7.85 13.76 -12.37
C LEU A 66 7.54 14.01 -13.85
N GLU A 67 6.70 14.99 -14.18
CA GLU A 67 6.43 15.38 -15.57
C GLU A 67 7.71 15.82 -16.29
N LYS A 68 8.57 16.63 -15.63
CA LYS A 68 9.86 17.06 -16.20
C LYS A 68 10.78 15.87 -16.44
N GLN A 69 10.88 14.95 -15.48
CA GLN A 69 11.72 13.75 -15.60
C GLN A 69 11.27 12.84 -16.74
N ILE A 70 9.95 12.65 -16.89
CA ILE A 70 9.36 11.87 -17.98
C ILE A 70 9.73 12.49 -19.35
N ARG A 71 9.80 13.83 -19.45
CA ARG A 71 10.24 14.53 -20.68
C ARG A 71 11.74 14.33 -20.97
N THR A 72 12.59 14.51 -19.96
CA THR A 72 14.04 14.69 -20.19
C THR A 72 14.85 13.40 -20.13
N ASN A 73 14.60 12.52 -19.18
CA ASN A 73 15.43 11.34 -18.96
C ASN A 73 14.75 10.30 -18.06
N ASP A 74 13.66 9.71 -18.54
CA ASP A 74 12.97 8.70 -17.75
C ASP A 74 13.71 7.36 -17.78
N LYS A 75 14.32 7.03 -16.64
CA LYS A 75 15.03 5.77 -16.47
C LYS A 75 14.14 4.66 -15.90
N PHE A 76 13.00 4.97 -15.28
CA PHE A 76 12.25 3.96 -14.52
C PHE A 76 10.73 3.93 -14.75
N VAL A 77 10.03 5.03 -15.00
CA VAL A 77 8.56 5.02 -15.15
C VAL A 77 8.18 4.46 -16.52
N LEU A 78 8.49 5.17 -17.60
CA LEU A 78 8.29 4.74 -18.98
C LEU A 78 9.04 3.44 -19.28
N SER A 79 10.23 3.24 -18.70
CA SER A 79 10.98 2.00 -18.92
C SER A 79 10.32 0.78 -18.25
N SER A 80 9.66 0.95 -17.09
CA SER A 80 8.83 -0.09 -16.46
C SER A 80 7.57 -0.36 -17.28
N ILE A 81 6.93 0.70 -17.80
CA ILE A 81 5.74 0.55 -18.63
C ILE A 81 6.09 -0.20 -19.92
N ARG A 82 7.19 0.16 -20.59
CA ARG A 82 7.66 -0.49 -21.82
C ARG A 82 8.11 -1.94 -21.58
N GLN A 83 8.68 -2.24 -20.41
CA GLN A 83 9.00 -3.62 -20.03
C GLN A 83 7.75 -4.53 -20.06
N VAL A 84 6.58 -3.99 -19.71
CA VAL A 84 5.34 -4.76 -19.59
C VAL A 84 4.48 -4.69 -20.85
N LEU A 85 4.40 -3.51 -21.48
CA LEU A 85 3.52 -3.26 -22.63
C LEU A 85 4.24 -3.21 -23.98
N GLY A 86 5.56 -3.40 -23.99
CA GLY A 86 6.39 -3.29 -25.19
C GLY A 86 6.55 -1.85 -25.67
N SER A 87 6.70 -1.68 -26.99
CA SER A 87 6.92 -0.39 -27.67
C SER A 87 5.65 0.47 -27.82
N MET A 88 4.61 0.21 -27.03
CA MET A 88 3.32 0.87 -27.18
C MET A 88 3.38 2.37 -26.83
N THR A 89 2.90 3.21 -27.74
CA THR A 89 2.77 4.66 -27.51
C THR A 89 1.69 4.96 -26.48
N ILE A 90 2.07 5.67 -25.42
CA ILE A 90 1.20 6.05 -24.32
C ILE A 90 0.68 7.46 -24.59
N ARG A 91 -0.64 7.64 -24.60
CA ARG A 91 -1.25 8.96 -24.80
C ARG A 91 -1.57 9.64 -23.49
N ASN A 92 -2.14 8.90 -22.54
CA ASN A 92 -2.61 9.45 -21.27
C ASN A 92 -2.14 8.62 -20.07
N ILE A 93 -1.77 9.30 -18.99
CA ILE A 93 -1.52 8.74 -17.66
C ILE A 93 -2.41 9.47 -16.66
N ASP A 94 -3.39 8.75 -16.13
CA ASP A 94 -4.19 9.20 -14.99
C ASP A 94 -3.55 8.67 -13.70
N ALA A 95 -2.90 9.56 -12.95
CA ALA A 95 -2.27 9.26 -11.66
C ALA A 95 -3.22 9.61 -10.50
N GLU A 96 -3.73 8.61 -9.80
CA GLU A 96 -4.62 8.79 -8.66
C GLU A 96 -3.90 8.41 -7.37
N MET A 97 -3.78 9.32 -6.40
CA MET A 97 -3.21 8.96 -5.10
C MET A 97 -4.17 8.01 -4.38
N VAL A 98 -3.77 6.74 -4.23
CA VAL A 98 -4.59 5.68 -3.64
C VAL A 98 -4.23 5.41 -2.20
N GLN A 99 -3.00 5.68 -1.77
CA GLN A 99 -2.54 5.51 -0.39
C GLN A 99 -1.55 6.62 -0.01
N GLU A 100 -1.58 7.00 1.27
CA GLU A 100 -0.56 7.83 1.89
C GLU A 100 -0.24 7.21 3.25
N SER A 101 1.04 7.06 3.56
CA SER A 101 1.52 6.54 4.84
C SER A 101 2.51 7.52 5.48
N LYS A 102 3.12 7.13 6.60
CA LYS A 102 4.15 7.92 7.27
C LYS A 102 5.35 8.21 6.35
N TYR A 103 5.72 7.28 5.45
CA TYR A 103 6.98 7.34 4.70
C TYR A 103 6.81 7.54 3.19
N ARG A 104 5.62 7.25 2.63
CA ARG A 104 5.42 7.23 1.16
C ARG A 104 4.03 7.63 0.71
N PHE A 105 3.96 8.02 -0.56
CA PHE A 105 2.75 8.15 -1.35
C PHE A 105 2.66 6.97 -2.33
N THR A 106 1.45 6.44 -2.54
CA THR A 106 1.20 5.44 -3.59
C THR A 106 0.18 6.01 -4.57
N PHE A 107 0.57 6.13 -5.82
CA PHE A 107 -0.28 6.55 -6.93
C PHE A 107 -0.62 5.36 -7.81
N ARG A 108 -1.90 5.17 -8.11
CA ARG A 108 -2.35 4.27 -9.15
C ARG A 108 -2.30 5.00 -10.48
N LEU A 109 -1.46 4.55 -11.39
CA LEU A 109 -1.33 5.07 -12.75
C LEU A 109 -2.20 4.23 -13.69
N LYS A 110 -3.26 4.83 -14.24
CA LYS A 110 -4.05 4.25 -15.33
C LYS A 110 -3.54 4.80 -16.64
N LEU A 111 -3.06 3.91 -17.49
CA LEU A 111 -2.53 4.25 -18.79
C LEU A 111 -3.57 3.98 -19.87
N GLN A 112 -3.61 4.86 -20.86
CA GLN A 112 -4.36 4.64 -22.09
C GLN A 112 -3.42 4.80 -23.28
N SER A 113 -3.32 3.75 -24.08
CA SER A 113 -2.56 3.76 -25.32
C SER A 113 -3.34 4.42 -26.46
N GLU A 114 -2.65 4.68 -27.57
CA GLU A 114 -3.30 5.10 -28.83
C GLU A 114 -4.32 4.06 -29.31
N ASN A 115 -3.96 2.77 -29.25
CA ASN A 115 -4.85 1.64 -29.58
C ASN A 115 -5.92 1.34 -28.51
N ARG A 116 -6.20 2.27 -27.58
CA ARG A 116 -7.17 2.13 -26.47
C ARG A 116 -6.92 0.97 -25.50
N LYS A 117 -5.76 0.30 -25.56
CA LYS A 117 -5.37 -0.67 -24.54
C LYS A 117 -5.15 0.06 -23.22
N GLN A 118 -5.62 -0.54 -22.14
CA GLN A 118 -5.50 0.00 -20.79
C GLN A 118 -4.59 -0.88 -19.96
N ALA A 119 -3.75 -0.24 -19.14
CA ALA A 119 -2.90 -0.92 -18.18
C ALA A 119 -2.85 -0.10 -16.89
N THR A 120 -2.66 -0.78 -15.77
CA THR A 120 -2.60 -0.13 -14.46
C THR A 120 -1.30 -0.46 -13.76
N PHE A 121 -0.64 0.57 -13.24
CA PHE A 121 0.59 0.47 -12.46
C PHE A 121 0.43 1.19 -11.12
N GLY A 122 1.27 0.86 -10.16
CA GLY A 122 1.48 1.64 -8.96
C GLY A 122 2.80 2.39 -9.08
N LEU A 123 2.81 3.65 -8.68
CA LEU A 123 4.00 4.45 -8.45
C LEU A 123 4.08 4.74 -6.96
N VAL A 124 5.11 4.21 -6.32
CA VAL A 124 5.40 4.42 -4.90
C VAL A 124 6.51 5.45 -4.79
N VAL A 125 6.29 6.51 -4.00
CA VAL A 125 7.19 7.66 -3.90
C VAL A 125 7.47 7.98 -2.44
N ALA A 126 8.74 8.09 -2.08
CA ALA A 126 9.17 8.50 -0.74
C ALA A 126 8.77 9.96 -0.42
N LYS A 127 8.51 10.23 0.86
CA LYS A 127 8.13 11.57 1.35
C LYS A 127 9.31 12.51 1.59
N ASN A 128 10.53 12.00 1.68
CA ASN A 128 11.76 12.79 1.75
C ASN A 128 12.94 11.99 1.18
N ASN A 129 14.08 12.66 0.95
CA ASN A 129 15.31 12.08 0.40
C ASN A 129 16.20 11.37 1.43
N GLN A 130 15.81 11.37 2.71
CA GLN A 130 16.59 10.78 3.80
C GLN A 130 15.90 9.48 4.26
N GLU A 131 15.45 9.42 5.51
CA GLU A 131 14.82 8.26 6.15
C GLU A 131 13.73 7.61 5.29
N CYS A 132 12.84 8.41 4.69
CA CYS A 132 11.74 7.86 3.88
C CYS A 132 12.23 7.18 2.61
N SER A 133 13.26 7.73 1.96
CA SER A 133 13.82 7.13 0.74
C SER A 133 14.50 5.80 1.03
N GLU A 134 15.23 5.70 2.15
CA GLU A 134 15.85 4.44 2.57
C GLU A 134 14.80 3.37 2.90
N ILE A 135 13.72 3.75 3.58
CA ILE A 135 12.61 2.82 3.88
C ILE A 135 11.95 2.34 2.58
N VAL A 136 11.65 3.23 1.63
CA VAL A 136 10.99 2.84 0.37
C VAL A 136 11.92 2.01 -0.52
N LYS A 137 13.23 2.30 -0.53
CA LYS A 137 14.23 1.51 -1.25
C LYS A 137 14.38 0.10 -0.67
N ARG A 138 14.37 -0.01 0.66
CA ARG A 138 14.32 -1.29 1.37
C ARG A 138 13.04 -2.05 1.01
N GLU A 139 11.89 -1.41 1.16
CA GLU A 139 10.58 -1.98 0.80
C GLU A 139 10.58 -2.51 -0.64
N HIS A 140 11.08 -1.74 -1.61
CA HIS A 140 11.17 -2.18 -2.99
C HIS A 140 11.99 -3.48 -3.14
N SER A 141 13.11 -3.58 -2.42
CA SER A 141 13.97 -4.77 -2.42
C SER A 141 13.28 -5.97 -1.76
N LEU A 142 12.58 -5.76 -0.64
CA LEU A 142 11.83 -6.81 0.05
C LEU A 142 10.67 -7.31 -0.80
N MET A 143 9.94 -6.40 -1.46
CA MET A 143 8.85 -6.76 -2.37
C MET A 143 9.33 -7.64 -3.52
N ARG A 144 10.57 -7.47 -4.01
CA ARG A 144 11.16 -8.35 -5.03
C ARG A 144 11.32 -9.77 -4.51
N ILE A 145 11.94 -9.90 -3.33
CA ILE A 145 12.14 -11.20 -2.66
C ILE A 145 10.79 -11.88 -2.41
N LEU A 146 9.79 -11.14 -1.92
CA LEU A 146 8.46 -11.69 -1.65
C LEU A 146 7.72 -12.09 -2.93
N HIS A 147 7.86 -11.30 -4.01
CA HIS A 147 7.26 -11.63 -5.29
C HIS A 147 7.90 -12.86 -5.93
N GLU A 148 9.22 -13.00 -5.87
CA GLU A 148 9.93 -14.21 -6.33
C GLU A 148 9.44 -15.47 -5.60
N ARG A 149 9.16 -15.36 -4.29
CA ARG A 149 8.61 -16.47 -3.48
C ARG A 149 7.17 -16.81 -3.84
N VAL A 150 6.30 -15.80 -3.94
CA VAL A 150 4.86 -16.01 -4.12
C VAL A 150 4.25 -15.01 -5.12
N PRO A 151 4.54 -15.15 -6.43
CA PRO A 151 4.16 -14.15 -7.44
C PRO A 151 2.66 -13.85 -7.50
N LYS A 152 1.83 -14.87 -7.21
CA LYS A 152 0.36 -14.74 -7.22
C LYS A 152 -0.20 -13.90 -6.06
N CYS A 153 0.56 -13.77 -4.97
CA CYS A 153 0.10 -13.14 -3.73
C CYS A 153 0.76 -11.79 -3.44
N VAL A 154 1.76 -11.39 -4.22
CA VAL A 154 2.54 -10.18 -4.01
C VAL A 154 2.53 -9.37 -5.30
N VAL A 155 2.27 -8.07 -5.23
CA VAL A 155 2.36 -7.21 -6.42
C VAL A 155 3.78 -7.26 -6.99
N GLU A 156 3.91 -7.29 -8.31
CA GLU A 156 5.22 -7.37 -8.96
C GLU A 156 5.91 -6.00 -8.92
N PRO A 157 7.02 -5.85 -8.16
CA PRO A 157 7.83 -4.64 -8.23
C PRO A 157 8.61 -4.58 -9.55
N LEU A 158 8.65 -3.41 -10.16
CA LEU A 158 9.32 -3.16 -11.45
C LEU A 158 10.64 -2.42 -11.21
N LYS A 159 10.89 -1.32 -11.92
CA LYS A 159 12.11 -0.53 -11.75
C LYS A 159 11.91 0.56 -10.71
N GLY A 160 13.00 0.88 -10.02
CA GLY A 160 13.11 2.01 -9.11
C GLY A 160 14.11 3.04 -9.62
N GLY A 161 13.99 4.26 -9.12
CA GLY A 161 14.86 5.38 -9.44
C GLY A 161 14.67 6.52 -8.46
N THR A 162 15.23 7.68 -8.81
CA THR A 162 15.04 8.91 -8.03
C THR A 162 14.24 9.93 -8.83
N ILE A 163 13.48 10.76 -8.12
CA ILE A 163 12.82 11.95 -8.65
C ILE A 163 13.49 13.17 -8.04
N PHE A 164 14.05 14.03 -8.89
CA PHE A 164 14.72 15.24 -8.45
C PHE A 164 13.69 16.35 -8.18
N LEU A 165 13.61 16.79 -6.93
CA LEU A 165 12.80 17.93 -6.51
C LEU A 165 13.70 19.17 -6.34
N PRO A 166 13.60 20.17 -7.23
CA PRO A 166 14.38 21.40 -7.09
C PRO A 166 13.91 22.23 -5.89
N ASP A 167 14.85 22.87 -5.20
CA ASP A 167 14.49 23.87 -4.19
C ASP A 167 13.74 25.04 -4.84
N ARG A 168 12.72 25.55 -4.14
CA ARG A 168 11.95 26.71 -4.59
C ARG A 168 12.83 27.95 -4.74
N HIS A 169 13.89 28.05 -3.94
CA HIS A 169 14.85 29.15 -3.96
C HIS A 169 16.13 28.81 -4.71
N ARG A 170 16.18 27.67 -5.43
CA ARG A 170 17.34 27.20 -6.23
C ARG A 170 18.65 27.15 -5.44
N ARG A 171 18.57 26.87 -4.13
CA ARG A 171 19.76 26.59 -3.34
C ARG A 171 20.17 25.15 -3.60
N ALA A 172 21.33 24.95 -4.22
CA ALA A 172 21.82 23.63 -4.61
C ALA A 172 21.87 22.65 -3.43
N GLU A 173 22.19 23.13 -2.22
CA GLU A 173 22.22 22.33 -0.98
C GLU A 173 20.84 21.81 -0.54
N GLN A 174 19.75 22.34 -1.08
CA GLN A 174 18.38 21.99 -0.71
C GLN A 174 17.63 21.21 -1.79
N ASP A 175 18.31 20.90 -2.89
CA ASP A 175 17.81 19.99 -3.89
C ASP A 175 17.69 18.57 -3.31
N ARG A 176 16.65 17.84 -3.73
CA ARG A 176 16.30 16.56 -3.09
C ARG A 176 16.05 15.49 -4.14
N ASP A 177 16.82 14.41 -4.08
CA ASP A 177 16.53 13.18 -4.80
C ASP A 177 15.69 12.26 -3.92
N ILE A 178 14.40 12.15 -4.23
CA ILE A 178 13.52 11.22 -3.52
C ILE A 178 13.46 9.89 -4.25
N TYR A 179 13.53 8.78 -3.52
CA TYR A 179 13.40 7.46 -4.12
C TYR A 179 11.94 7.18 -4.52
N ALA A 180 11.77 6.52 -5.66
CA ALA A 180 10.48 6.04 -6.14
C ALA A 180 10.64 4.72 -6.90
N TYR A 181 9.60 3.91 -6.93
CA TYR A 181 9.58 2.70 -7.75
C TYR A 181 8.19 2.41 -8.33
N MET A 182 8.19 1.63 -9.40
CA MET A 182 7.00 1.18 -10.11
C MET A 182 6.62 -0.23 -9.67
N THR A 183 5.33 -0.55 -9.67
CA THR A 183 4.80 -1.89 -9.44
C THR A 183 3.67 -2.19 -10.41
N MET A 184 3.45 -3.46 -10.74
CA MET A 184 2.23 -3.88 -11.43
C MET A 184 1.03 -3.70 -10.49
N TRP A 185 -0.02 -3.05 -10.99
CA TRP A 185 -1.26 -2.91 -10.23
C TRP A 185 -2.35 -3.73 -10.89
N THR A 186 -2.87 -4.73 -10.18
CA THR A 186 -3.90 -5.60 -10.73
C THR A 186 -5.22 -4.83 -10.82
N GLY A 187 -5.85 -4.84 -12.00
CA GLY A 187 -7.14 -4.19 -12.23
C GLY A 187 -8.20 -4.74 -11.27
N GLY A 188 -9.06 -3.87 -10.73
CA GLY A 188 -10.10 -4.25 -9.78
C GLY A 188 -9.65 -4.39 -8.32
N PHE A 189 -8.36 -4.27 -8.02
CA PHE A 189 -7.85 -4.27 -6.65
C PHE A 189 -7.86 -2.86 -6.02
N HIS A 190 -8.22 -2.84 -4.74
CA HIS A 190 -8.38 -1.66 -3.90
C HIS A 190 -7.68 -1.88 -2.55
N GLU A 191 -7.21 -0.79 -1.94
CA GLU A 191 -6.64 -0.83 -0.58
C GLU A 191 -7.69 -1.35 0.42
N LEU A 192 -7.25 -2.21 1.34
CA LEU A 192 -8.06 -2.63 2.47
C LEU A 192 -8.07 -1.56 3.57
N ASP A 193 -9.20 -1.41 4.21
CA ASP A 193 -9.41 -0.57 5.39
C ASP A 193 -10.09 -1.35 6.50
N ILE A 194 -9.97 -0.84 7.72
CA ILE A 194 -10.70 -1.35 8.87
C ILE A 194 -11.75 -0.32 9.29
N GLN A 195 -12.99 -0.77 9.39
CA GLN A 195 -14.11 0.05 9.83
C GLN A 195 -14.17 0.12 11.37
N SER A 196 -14.90 1.11 11.89
CA SER A 196 -15.18 1.21 13.33
C SER A 196 -16.01 0.06 13.89
N SER A 197 -16.61 -0.76 13.04
CA SER A 197 -17.28 -2.01 13.43
C SER A 197 -16.31 -3.19 13.55
N GLY A 198 -15.02 -3.01 13.21
CA GLY A 198 -14.05 -4.09 13.10
C GLY A 198 -14.14 -4.90 11.80
N ASN A 199 -15.08 -4.61 10.91
CA ASN A 199 -15.13 -5.26 9.59
C ASN A 199 -14.14 -4.63 8.62
N LEU A 200 -13.65 -5.44 7.67
CA LEU A 200 -12.83 -4.94 6.57
C LEU A 200 -13.68 -4.20 5.53
N ALA A 201 -13.04 -3.32 4.77
CA ALA A 201 -13.66 -2.63 3.65
C ALA A 201 -12.66 -2.35 2.54
N LEU A 202 -13.16 -2.18 1.31
CA LEU A 202 -12.36 -1.76 0.17
C LEU A 202 -12.47 -0.24 0.01
N LYS A 203 -11.32 0.46 0.03
CA LYS A 203 -11.21 1.88 -0.36
C LYS A 203 -11.34 2.02 -1.86
N SER A 204 -12.56 1.84 -2.34
CA SER A 204 -12.98 2.22 -3.69
C SER A 204 -13.65 3.60 -3.65
N PRO A 205 -13.89 4.27 -4.80
CA PRO A 205 -14.64 5.54 -4.84
C PRO A 205 -15.96 5.50 -4.05
N ARG A 206 -16.57 4.32 -3.95
CA ARG A 206 -17.61 4.02 -2.97
C ARG A 206 -17.08 2.97 -1.98
N LEU A 207 -16.98 3.32 -0.71
CA LEU A 207 -16.51 2.39 0.32
C LEU A 207 -17.36 1.11 0.26
N THR A 208 -16.72 -0.01 -0.09
CA THR A 208 -17.42 -1.30 -0.19
C THR A 208 -17.13 -2.07 1.09
N ARG A 209 -18.15 -2.18 1.95
CA ARG A 209 -18.03 -2.85 3.25
C ARG A 209 -18.03 -4.37 3.05
N MET A 210 -17.19 -5.09 3.77
CA MET A 210 -17.25 -6.54 3.85
C MET A 210 -18.21 -6.95 4.96
N THR A 211 -18.92 -8.07 4.75
CA THR A 211 -19.67 -8.72 5.83
C THR A 211 -18.72 -9.31 6.88
N PRO A 212 -19.20 -9.69 8.08
CA PRO A 212 -18.37 -10.39 9.06
C PRO A 212 -17.72 -11.65 8.49
N ALA A 213 -18.49 -12.49 7.77
CA ALA A 213 -17.96 -13.71 7.14
C ALA A 213 -16.87 -13.40 6.09
N GLN A 214 -17.06 -12.36 5.27
CA GLN A 214 -16.04 -11.91 4.32
C GLN A 214 -14.79 -11.39 5.01
N THR A 215 -14.95 -10.73 6.16
CA THR A 215 -13.82 -10.26 6.99
C THR A 215 -13.01 -11.43 7.53
N GLN A 216 -13.64 -12.48 8.06
CA GLN A 216 -12.94 -13.67 8.54
C GLN A 216 -12.23 -14.41 7.39
N ALA A 217 -12.90 -14.58 6.25
CA ALA A 217 -12.29 -15.15 5.05
C ALA A 217 -11.08 -14.34 4.55
N ALA A 218 -11.12 -13.01 4.66
CA ALA A 218 -10.01 -12.13 4.31
C ALA A 218 -8.85 -12.26 5.31
N LYS A 219 -9.12 -12.32 6.62
CA LYS A 219 -8.11 -12.60 7.66
C LYS A 219 -7.39 -13.93 7.41
N ARG A 220 -8.15 -15.00 7.18
CA ARG A 220 -7.62 -16.32 6.82
C ARG A 220 -6.69 -16.21 5.61
N ARG A 221 -7.13 -15.51 4.55
CA ARG A 221 -6.32 -15.33 3.36
C ARG A 221 -5.07 -14.46 3.58
N MET A 222 -5.13 -13.45 4.46
CA MET A 222 -3.93 -12.69 4.85
C MET A 222 -2.90 -13.58 5.53
N ILE A 223 -3.35 -14.44 6.45
CA ILE A 223 -2.49 -15.41 7.15
C ILE A 223 -1.87 -16.40 6.15
N GLU A 224 -2.67 -16.93 5.22
CA GLU A 224 -2.16 -17.80 4.15
C GLU A 224 -1.02 -17.14 3.37
N ILE A 225 -1.19 -15.87 3.00
CA ILE A 225 -0.17 -15.12 2.25
C ILE A 225 1.09 -14.94 3.11
N ILE A 226 0.94 -14.53 4.37
CA ILE A 226 2.05 -14.37 5.31
C ILE A 226 2.86 -15.66 5.42
N VAL A 227 2.19 -16.79 5.62
CA VAL A 227 2.82 -18.10 5.77
C VAL A 227 3.52 -18.51 4.49
N ARG A 228 2.89 -18.31 3.32
CA ARG A 228 3.50 -18.61 2.01
C ARG A 228 4.76 -17.78 1.72
N THR A 229 4.87 -16.58 2.28
CA THR A 229 6.06 -15.74 2.09
C THR A 229 7.24 -16.10 3.00
N TYR A 230 7.03 -16.97 3.99
CA TYR A 230 8.10 -17.48 4.83
C TYR A 230 9.05 -18.35 4.02
N ASP A 231 10.35 -18.17 4.25
CA ASP A 231 11.39 -19.00 3.65
C ASP A 231 11.97 -19.93 4.72
N PRO A 232 11.68 -21.25 4.65
CA PRO A 232 12.13 -22.20 5.65
C PRO A 232 13.65 -22.38 5.66
N ASN A 233 14.31 -22.22 4.51
CA ASN A 233 15.76 -22.40 4.37
C ASN A 233 16.51 -21.23 5.00
N ARG A 234 16.09 -19.99 4.69
CA ARG A 234 16.68 -18.78 5.27
C ARG A 234 16.13 -18.43 6.65
N ARG A 235 15.06 -19.12 7.07
CA ARG A 235 14.32 -18.87 8.32
C ARG A 235 13.95 -17.40 8.47
N ASN A 236 13.39 -16.81 7.43
CA ASN A 236 13.00 -15.40 7.46
C ASN A 236 11.54 -15.20 7.03
N ALA A 237 10.92 -14.20 7.65
CA ALA A 237 9.50 -13.88 7.50
C ALA A 237 9.33 -12.37 7.40
N MET A 238 8.19 -11.92 6.90
CA MET A 238 7.79 -10.53 7.08
C MET A 238 7.67 -10.19 8.58
N SER A 239 8.03 -8.96 8.94
CA SER A 239 7.87 -8.48 10.31
C SER A 239 6.39 -8.28 10.65
N ILE A 240 5.87 -9.09 11.57
CA ILE A 240 4.50 -8.97 12.08
C ILE A 240 4.59 -8.36 13.49
N PRO A 241 3.77 -7.33 13.84
CA PRO A 241 2.62 -6.78 13.12
C PRO A 241 2.94 -5.61 12.17
N LEU A 242 4.20 -5.40 11.77
CA LEU A 242 4.61 -4.25 10.95
C LEU A 242 4.08 -4.26 9.50
N VAL A 243 3.32 -5.29 9.10
CA VAL A 243 2.52 -5.31 7.87
C VAL A 243 1.06 -4.97 8.23
N PRO A 244 0.68 -3.67 8.30
CA PRO A 244 -0.70 -3.27 8.58
C PRO A 244 -1.67 -3.72 7.48
N VAL A 245 -2.97 -3.72 7.78
CA VAL A 245 -4.03 -4.02 6.79
C VAL A 245 -3.93 -3.20 5.51
N GLY A 246 -3.51 -1.93 5.61
CA GLY A 246 -3.33 -1.04 4.46
C GLY A 246 -2.23 -1.46 3.48
N ASP A 247 -1.36 -2.41 3.86
CA ASP A 247 -0.36 -3.00 2.98
C ASP A 247 -0.89 -4.22 2.21
N PHE A 248 -2.19 -4.54 2.39
CA PHE A 248 -2.92 -5.49 1.56
C PHE A 248 -3.90 -4.76 0.63
N ILE A 249 -4.01 -5.28 -0.58
CA ILE A 249 -5.02 -4.88 -1.56
C ILE A 249 -5.94 -6.06 -1.85
N ALA A 250 -7.23 -5.80 -2.01
CA ALA A 250 -8.21 -6.82 -2.39
C ALA A 250 -9.06 -6.39 -3.58
N ALA A 251 -9.49 -7.40 -4.35
CA ALA A 251 -10.52 -7.20 -5.36
C ALA A 251 -11.92 -7.27 -4.74
N LYS A 252 -12.89 -6.61 -5.40
CA LYS A 252 -14.30 -6.78 -5.02
C LYS A 252 -14.71 -8.24 -5.22
N GLN A 253 -15.15 -8.87 -4.14
CA GLN A 253 -15.60 -10.26 -4.15
C GLN A 253 -16.97 -10.35 -4.83
N THR A 254 -17.06 -11.11 -5.91
CA THR A 254 -18.34 -11.45 -6.56
C THR A 254 -18.82 -12.83 -6.12
N LYS A 255 -17.93 -13.83 -6.04
CA LYS A 255 -18.11 -15.19 -5.45
C LYS A 255 -16.75 -15.78 -5.02
N GLY A 256 -16.73 -16.75 -4.11
CA GLY A 256 -15.51 -17.51 -3.74
C GLY A 256 -14.59 -16.82 -2.74
N THR A 257 -13.34 -17.28 -2.59
CA THR A 257 -12.35 -16.73 -1.62
C THR A 257 -11.94 -15.29 -1.99
N PRO A 258 -11.78 -14.36 -1.01
CA PRO A 258 -11.28 -13.02 -1.29
C PRO A 258 -9.94 -13.05 -2.03
N GLN A 259 -9.86 -12.33 -3.15
CA GLN A 259 -8.59 -12.15 -3.86
C GLN A 259 -7.80 -11.05 -3.17
N LEU A 260 -6.72 -11.43 -2.50
CA LEU A 260 -5.84 -10.55 -1.75
C LEU A 260 -4.40 -10.64 -2.26
N LYS A 261 -3.72 -9.50 -2.23
CA LYS A 261 -2.28 -9.40 -2.47
C LYS A 261 -1.62 -8.45 -1.48
N ILE A 262 -0.36 -8.70 -1.18
CA ILE A 262 0.50 -7.73 -0.50
C ILE A 262 0.93 -6.68 -1.51
N SER A 263 0.73 -5.40 -1.18
CA SER A 263 1.21 -4.26 -1.94
C SER A 263 2.48 -3.62 -1.34
N ALA A 264 2.85 -3.99 -0.11
CA ALA A 264 4.04 -3.47 0.55
C ALA A 264 4.55 -4.31 1.72
N CYS A 265 5.85 -4.20 1.98
CA CYS A 265 6.51 -4.80 3.12
C CYS A 265 7.74 -3.95 3.48
N THR A 266 7.72 -3.31 4.64
CA THR A 266 8.81 -2.41 5.06
C THR A 266 9.95 -3.12 5.78
N ASP A 267 9.70 -4.33 6.30
CA ASP A 267 10.65 -5.03 7.14
C ASP A 267 10.49 -6.56 7.11
N MET A 268 11.62 -7.26 7.25
CA MET A 268 11.70 -8.71 7.34
C MET A 268 12.58 -9.11 8.52
N GLN A 269 12.20 -10.20 9.19
CA GLN A 269 12.93 -10.73 10.34
C GLN A 269 13.60 -12.04 9.96
N ASN A 270 14.87 -12.16 10.36
CA ASN A 270 15.65 -13.37 10.20
C ASN A 270 15.55 -14.24 11.47
N ARG A 271 15.98 -15.50 11.35
CA ARG A 271 16.00 -16.49 12.46
C ARG A 271 14.63 -16.71 13.10
N VAL A 272 13.58 -16.68 12.29
CA VAL A 272 12.21 -16.97 12.72
C VAL A 272 11.97 -18.46 12.53
N SER A 273 11.62 -19.19 13.59
CA SER A 273 11.13 -20.58 13.45
C SER A 273 9.64 -20.59 13.09
N PRO A 274 9.12 -21.70 12.53
CA PRO A 274 7.69 -21.94 12.37
C PRO A 274 6.85 -21.57 13.59
N ALA A 275 7.20 -22.12 14.76
CA ALA A 275 6.51 -21.82 16.03
C ALA A 275 6.51 -20.31 16.36
N LYS A 276 7.63 -19.61 16.12
CA LYS A 276 7.73 -18.17 16.38
C LYS A 276 6.92 -17.35 15.37
N LEU A 277 6.81 -17.81 14.12
CA LEU A 277 5.95 -17.18 13.12
C LEU A 277 4.47 -17.34 13.50
N ILE A 278 4.03 -18.55 13.85
CA ILE A 278 2.66 -18.81 14.35
C ILE A 278 2.35 -17.90 15.52
N HIS A 279 3.22 -17.89 16.54
CA HIS A 279 3.02 -17.06 17.72
C HIS A 279 2.81 -15.58 17.40
N ARG A 280 3.64 -15.04 16.48
CA ARG A 280 3.52 -13.64 16.04
C ARG A 280 2.27 -13.36 15.24
N ILE A 281 1.76 -14.32 14.48
CA ILE A 281 0.49 -14.17 13.77
C ILE A 281 -0.68 -14.14 14.76
N VAL A 282 -0.67 -15.01 15.77
CA VAL A 282 -1.71 -15.09 16.80
C VAL A 282 -1.72 -13.83 17.68
N ASP A 283 -0.54 -13.29 17.98
CA ASP A 283 -0.35 -12.05 18.76
C ASP A 283 -0.52 -10.76 17.91
N ALA A 284 -0.73 -10.89 16.60
CA ALA A 284 -0.76 -9.73 15.71
C ALA A 284 -2.02 -8.89 15.91
N ASP A 285 -1.83 -7.75 16.57
CA ASP A 285 -2.85 -6.75 16.82
C ASP A 285 -2.46 -5.38 16.24
N TRP A 286 -3.39 -4.74 15.54
CA TRP A 286 -3.24 -3.38 15.00
C TRP A 286 -4.12 -2.40 15.77
N LYS A 287 -3.50 -1.35 16.32
CA LYS A 287 -4.23 -0.25 16.94
C LYS A 287 -4.75 0.69 15.86
N ILE A 288 -6.07 0.80 15.74
CA ILE A 288 -6.74 1.69 14.79
C ILE A 288 -7.72 2.55 15.55
N LYS A 289 -7.43 3.86 15.60
CA LYS A 289 -8.13 4.80 16.48
C LYS A 289 -8.10 4.30 17.92
N LYS A 290 -9.27 4.10 18.53
CA LYS A 290 -9.45 3.59 19.90
C LYS A 290 -9.73 2.08 19.94
N GLN A 291 -9.58 1.36 18.82
CA GLN A 291 -9.89 -0.06 18.72
C GLN A 291 -8.64 -0.87 18.41
N VAL A 292 -8.63 -2.12 18.86
CA VAL A 292 -7.62 -3.11 18.53
C VAL A 292 -8.22 -4.08 17.52
N TYR A 293 -7.59 -4.18 16.35
CA TYR A 293 -7.95 -5.16 15.34
C TYR A 293 -6.96 -6.32 15.40
N CYS A 294 -7.45 -7.51 15.71
CA CYS A 294 -6.64 -8.72 15.69
C CYS A 294 -6.63 -9.33 14.29
N LEU A 295 -5.47 -9.78 13.81
CA LEU A 295 -5.34 -10.55 12.57
C LEU A 295 -5.97 -11.94 12.69
N MET A 296 -5.90 -12.55 13.86
CA MET A 296 -6.48 -13.88 14.11
C MET A 296 -7.98 -13.90 13.76
N PRO A 297 -8.46 -14.93 13.04
CA PRO A 297 -9.89 -15.15 12.84
C PRO A 297 -10.61 -15.37 14.18
N GLY A 298 -11.92 -15.13 14.19
CA GLY A 298 -12.74 -15.35 15.38
C GLY A 298 -12.85 -16.84 15.77
N ASP A 299 -12.80 -17.73 14.78
CA ASP A 299 -12.76 -19.18 14.96
C ASP A 299 -11.33 -19.70 14.76
N PRO A 300 -10.70 -20.32 15.79
CA PRO A 300 -9.38 -20.95 15.68
C PRO A 300 -9.25 -22.01 14.58
N ALA A 301 -10.34 -22.70 14.22
CA ALA A 301 -10.32 -23.67 13.12
C ALA A 301 -10.03 -22.99 11.77
N GLU A 302 -10.47 -21.74 11.56
CA GLU A 302 -10.13 -21.00 10.34
C GLU A 302 -8.64 -20.67 10.24
N PHE A 303 -7.94 -20.52 11.37
CA PHE A 303 -6.48 -20.34 11.38
C PHE A 303 -5.75 -21.61 10.98
N VAL A 304 -6.16 -22.76 11.50
CA VAL A 304 -5.64 -24.07 11.10
C VAL A 304 -5.89 -24.32 9.60
N GLN A 305 -7.08 -23.94 9.11
CA GLN A 305 -7.40 -24.00 7.69
C GLN A 305 -6.47 -23.09 6.87
N ALA A 306 -6.14 -21.90 7.35
CA ALA A 306 -5.19 -21.00 6.69
C ALA A 306 -3.80 -21.64 6.56
N LEU A 307 -3.29 -22.24 7.64
CA LEU A 307 -2.01 -22.95 7.63
C LEU A 307 -2.04 -24.14 6.65
N THR A 308 -3.10 -24.94 6.71
CA THR A 308 -3.30 -26.08 5.81
C THR A 308 -3.36 -25.64 4.35
N ASN A 309 -4.05 -24.53 4.05
CA ASN A 309 -4.11 -23.98 2.70
C ASN A 309 -2.75 -23.44 2.23
N ALA A 310 -1.90 -22.98 3.13
CA ALA A 310 -0.61 -22.41 2.81
C ALA A 310 0.47 -23.46 2.59
N LEU A 311 0.53 -24.46 3.46
CA LEU A 311 1.63 -25.43 3.58
C LEU A 311 1.24 -26.85 3.14
N GLY A 312 -0.05 -27.19 3.16
CA GLY A 312 -0.50 -28.58 3.15
C GLY A 312 -0.80 -29.08 4.57
N LYS A 313 -1.57 -30.18 4.67
CA LYS A 313 -2.06 -30.68 5.97
C LYS A 313 -0.93 -31.15 6.88
N GLU A 314 0.00 -31.93 6.35
CA GLU A 314 1.10 -32.52 7.13
C GLU A 314 2.01 -31.44 7.72
N ASP A 315 2.55 -30.56 6.87
CA ASP A 315 3.40 -29.44 7.30
C ASP A 315 2.70 -28.49 8.27
N ALA A 316 1.41 -28.21 8.04
CA ALA A 316 0.64 -27.37 8.96
C ALA A 316 0.53 -28.00 10.36
N MET A 317 0.29 -29.31 10.43
CA MET A 317 0.20 -30.02 11.71
C MET A 317 1.57 -30.12 12.40
N ASP A 318 2.65 -30.35 11.67
CA ASP A 318 4.00 -30.31 12.22
C ASP A 318 4.32 -28.92 12.82
N TRP A 319 4.04 -27.84 12.09
CA TRP A 319 4.25 -26.48 12.58
C TRP A 319 3.43 -26.17 13.84
N LEU A 320 2.17 -26.60 13.86
CA LEU A 320 1.29 -26.43 15.01
C LEU A 320 1.76 -27.27 16.22
N SER A 321 2.26 -28.49 16.00
CA SER A 321 2.84 -29.32 17.06
C SER A 321 4.12 -28.69 17.63
N GLN A 322 5.00 -28.16 16.77
CA GLN A 322 6.17 -27.40 17.20
C GLN A 322 5.79 -26.17 18.04
N TYR A 323 4.71 -25.47 17.66
CA TYR A 323 4.17 -24.35 18.42
C TYR A 323 3.63 -24.81 19.79
N ARG A 324 2.76 -25.83 19.83
CA ARG A 324 2.23 -26.42 21.06
C ARG A 324 3.34 -26.83 22.01
N LYS A 325 4.38 -27.51 21.51
CA LYS A 325 5.57 -27.89 22.29
C LYS A 325 6.33 -26.68 22.82
N ALA A 326 6.46 -25.61 22.03
CA ALA A 326 7.12 -24.38 22.47
C ALA A 326 6.35 -23.64 23.58
N VAL A 327 5.01 -23.62 23.52
CA VAL A 327 4.15 -23.05 24.57
C VAL A 327 4.17 -23.92 25.83
N LYS A 328 4.00 -25.24 25.71
CA LYS A 328 4.04 -26.19 26.84
C LYS A 328 5.38 -26.17 27.58
N SER A 329 6.48 -25.97 26.85
CA SER A 329 7.83 -25.81 27.43
C SER A 329 8.15 -24.39 27.92
N LYS A 330 7.19 -23.46 27.89
CA LYS A 330 7.32 -22.05 28.29
C LYS A 330 8.38 -21.26 27.50
N ARG A 331 8.81 -21.75 26.34
CA ARG A 331 9.70 -21.01 25.42
C ARG A 331 8.97 -19.87 24.71
N LEU A 332 7.65 -20.00 24.58
CA LEU A 332 6.74 -18.96 24.11
C LEU A 332 5.62 -18.82 25.14
N PRO A 333 5.13 -17.58 25.41
CA PRO A 333 3.99 -17.41 26.28
C PRO A 333 2.73 -18.00 25.64
N GLU A 334 1.81 -18.45 26.47
CA GLU A 334 0.49 -18.88 26.03
C GLU A 334 -0.35 -17.66 25.66
N LEU A 335 -1.09 -17.74 24.55
CA LEU A 335 -1.92 -16.66 24.04
C LEU A 335 -3.39 -17.06 24.11
N PRO A 336 -4.29 -16.21 24.65
CA PRO A 336 -5.71 -16.56 24.81
C PRO A 336 -6.44 -16.96 23.52
N ARG A 337 -5.92 -16.53 22.36
CA ARG A 337 -6.54 -16.78 21.05
C ARG A 337 -6.16 -18.12 20.43
N LEU A 338 -5.15 -18.80 20.99
CA LEU A 338 -4.69 -20.12 20.59
C LEU A 338 -3.92 -20.75 21.76
N ASP A 339 -4.62 -20.97 22.86
CA ASP A 339 -4.10 -21.58 24.08
C ASP A 339 -3.98 -23.11 23.95
N LEU A 340 -3.36 -23.78 24.92
CA LEU A 340 -3.16 -25.23 24.90
C LEU A 340 -4.49 -25.98 24.88
N TYR A 341 -5.51 -25.48 25.59
CA TYR A 341 -6.84 -26.06 25.59
C TYR A 341 -7.49 -26.02 24.19
N THR A 342 -7.41 -24.87 23.51
CA THR A 342 -7.90 -24.71 22.13
C THR A 342 -7.16 -25.64 21.17
N LEU A 343 -5.83 -25.75 21.31
CA LEU A 343 -5.03 -26.67 20.49
C LEU A 343 -5.44 -28.13 20.71
N ASP A 344 -5.77 -28.52 21.95
CA ASP A 344 -6.26 -29.85 22.28
C ASP A 344 -7.64 -30.11 21.66
N GLN A 345 -8.56 -29.15 21.75
CA GLN A 345 -9.89 -29.25 21.13
C GLN A 345 -9.82 -29.38 19.60
N LEU A 346 -8.83 -28.76 18.97
CA LEU A 346 -8.59 -28.85 17.52
C LEU A 346 -7.86 -30.14 17.11
N ASN A 347 -7.58 -31.05 18.04
CA ASN A 347 -6.81 -32.29 17.83
C ASN A 347 -5.43 -32.04 17.22
N ILE A 348 -4.77 -30.95 17.64
CA ILE A 348 -3.39 -30.67 17.22
C ILE A 348 -2.43 -31.59 18.00
N PRO A 349 -1.55 -32.35 17.31
CA PRO A 349 -0.65 -33.31 17.94
C PRO A 349 0.38 -32.66 18.89
#